data_AF-A0A929I3Q1-F1
#
_entry.id   AF-A0A929I3Q1-F1
#
_cell.length_a   1.000
_cell.length_b   1.000
_cell.length_c   1.000
_cell.angle_alpha   90.00
_cell.angle_beta   90.00
_cell.angle_gamma   90.00
#
_symmetry.space_group_name_H-M   'P 1'
#
loop_
_entity.id
_entity.type
_entity.pdbx_description
1 polymer ?
#
loop_
_entity_poly.entity_id
_entity_poly.type
_entity_poly.pdbx_seq_one_letter_code
_entity_poly.pdbx_strand_id
1 'polypeptide(L)'
;MIAISLTAAGADQQSRKTAAGAVTGWQKLADGLELGIFDSPQPAEIGDSKIRILRINPGRYELKLLNASVSKKGRSLSAKQWCRQNGLVAAVNASMFQADYKTSVSLMRTRTHVNNPRFRKKDMTILAFDRLGTGVPEVKIIDRQCEDFKIWKYKYGTLVQSIRMISCKGKNVWRQQPKKWSTVAIGMDKADRVLFIHVGSPYSTHDLINILKELP
;
A
#
# COMPACT_ATOMS: atom_id res chain seq x y z
N MET A 1 -5.25 -10.35 9.82
CA MET A 1 -4.51 -9.30 9.09
C MET A 1 -4.43 -9.66 7.61
N ILE A 2 -4.85 -8.75 6.74
CA ILE A 2 -4.71 -8.86 5.29
C ILE A 2 -3.46 -8.08 4.90
N ALA A 3 -2.61 -8.68 4.06
CA ALA A 3 -1.37 -8.05 3.62
C ALA A 3 -1.39 -7.84 2.10
N ILE A 4 -1.03 -6.65 1.63
CA ILE A 4 -0.55 -6.48 0.27
C ILE A 4 0.95 -6.70 0.33
N SER A 5 1.42 -7.63 -0.50
CA SER A 5 2.77 -8.14 -0.42
C SER A 5 3.40 -8.24 -1.78
N LEU A 6 4.73 -8.28 -1.81
CA LEU A 6 5.50 -8.36 -3.04
C LEU A 6 6.17 -9.72 -3.18
N THR A 7 6.09 -10.31 -4.37
CA THR A 7 6.97 -11.42 -4.77
C THR A 7 7.81 -11.00 -5.96
N ALA A 8 9.10 -11.33 -5.94
CA ALA A 8 10.00 -11.16 -7.09
C ALA A 8 9.56 -12.11 -8.22
N ALA A 9 9.57 -11.62 -9.46
CA ALA A 9 9.38 -12.45 -10.64
C ALA A 9 10.72 -13.14 -10.99
N GLY A 10 11.02 -14.25 -10.31
CA GLY A 10 12.16 -15.13 -10.64
C GLY A 10 13.55 -14.66 -10.15
N ALA A 11 14.28 -15.63 -9.60
CA ALA A 11 15.70 -15.68 -9.21
C ALA A 11 16.19 -15.02 -7.87
N ASP A 12 16.89 -15.90 -7.13
CA ASP A 12 17.86 -15.83 -6.02
C ASP A 12 17.80 -14.78 -4.91
N GLN A 13 17.57 -15.31 -3.70
CA GLN A 13 17.83 -14.63 -2.43
C GLN A 13 19.31 -14.72 -2.07
N GLN A 14 20.08 -13.65 -2.29
CA GLN A 14 21.34 -13.46 -1.59
C GLN A 14 21.15 -12.71 -0.26
N SER A 15 21.76 -13.26 0.78
CA SER A 15 21.67 -12.74 2.15
C SER A 15 22.39 -11.40 2.28
N ARG A 16 21.83 -10.46 3.06
CA ARG A 16 22.45 -9.16 3.35
C ARG A 16 22.83 -9.04 4.82
N LYS A 17 24.08 -8.65 5.05
CA LYS A 17 24.59 -8.07 6.30
C LYS A 17 24.06 -6.64 6.46
N THR A 18 23.58 -6.31 7.65
CA THR A 18 23.07 -4.98 8.03
C THR A 18 24.25 -4.07 8.40
N ALA A 19 24.46 -2.98 7.69
CA ALA A 19 25.27 -1.86 8.17
C ALA A 19 24.36 -0.87 8.91
N ALA A 20 24.72 -0.55 10.16
CA ALA A 20 23.99 0.39 11.00
C ALA A 20 24.43 1.83 10.69
N GLY A 21 23.53 2.57 10.05
CA GLY A 21 23.64 3.99 9.73
C GLY A 21 22.53 4.32 8.72
N ALA A 22 21.43 4.92 9.18
CA ALA A 22 20.30 5.21 8.31
C ALA A 22 20.66 6.40 7.40
N VAL A 23 21.13 6.10 6.19
CA VAL A 23 21.31 7.09 5.12
C VAL A 23 19.93 7.65 4.79
N THR A 24 19.79 8.98 4.86
CA THR A 24 18.60 9.69 4.37
C THR A 24 18.62 9.70 2.83
N GLY A 25 17.44 9.56 2.23
CA GLY A 25 17.28 9.46 0.78
C GLY A 25 17.03 8.04 0.27
N TRP A 26 17.16 7.88 -1.05
CA TRP A 26 16.88 6.63 -1.75
C TRP A 26 18.06 5.66 -1.71
N GLN A 27 17.81 4.43 -1.27
CA GLN A 27 18.74 3.31 -1.32
C GLN A 27 18.21 2.22 -2.27
N LYS A 28 18.98 1.85 -3.29
CA LYS A 28 18.67 0.70 -4.14
C LYS A 28 18.80 -0.60 -3.34
N LEU A 29 17.71 -1.35 -3.22
CA LEU A 29 17.71 -2.66 -2.57
C LEU A 29 17.98 -3.77 -3.59
N ALA A 30 17.31 -3.71 -4.74
CA ALA A 30 17.45 -4.61 -5.87
C ALA A 30 16.96 -3.90 -7.15
N ASP A 31 17.05 -4.54 -8.31
CA ASP A 31 16.54 -3.97 -9.55
C ASP A 31 15.02 -3.78 -9.49
N GLY A 32 14.57 -2.54 -9.60
CA GLY A 32 13.16 -2.18 -9.48
C GLY A 32 12.65 -2.10 -8.04
N LEU A 33 13.54 -2.13 -7.03
CA LEU A 33 13.18 -2.02 -5.62
C LEU A 33 14.11 -1.07 -4.88
N GLU A 34 13.55 0.00 -4.31
CA GLU A 34 14.30 1.05 -3.63
C GLU A 34 13.63 1.42 -2.31
N LEU A 35 14.41 1.65 -1.26
CA LEU A 35 13.94 2.12 0.03
C LEU A 35 14.36 3.58 0.21
N GLY A 36 13.40 4.47 0.35
CA GLY A 36 13.60 5.85 0.74
C GLY A 36 13.35 6.03 2.24
N ILE A 37 14.24 6.72 2.93
CA ILE A 37 14.03 7.18 4.31
C ILE A 37 14.19 8.69 4.33
N PHE A 38 13.11 9.40 4.66
CA PHE A 38 13.07 10.86 4.65
C PHE A 38 12.66 11.39 6.02
N ASP A 39 13.22 12.52 6.42
CA ASP A 39 12.77 13.25 7.58
C ASP A 39 11.54 14.08 7.23
N SER A 40 10.55 14.06 8.11
CA SER A 40 9.41 14.98 8.00
C SER A 40 9.87 16.42 8.28
N PRO A 41 9.49 17.41 7.45
CA PRO A 41 9.78 18.82 7.73
C PRO A 41 9.05 19.32 8.98
N GLN A 42 8.01 18.59 9.42
CA GLN A 42 7.30 18.84 10.66
C GLN A 42 7.63 17.74 11.67
N PRO A 43 8.33 18.04 12.77
CA PRO A 43 8.58 17.07 13.83
C PRO A 43 7.28 16.55 14.44
N ALA A 44 7.19 15.23 14.62
CA ALA A 44 6.11 14.64 15.40
C ALA A 44 6.39 14.74 16.90
N GLU A 45 5.33 14.79 17.69
CA GLU A 45 5.40 14.75 19.16
C GLU A 45 6.01 13.42 19.67
N ILE A 46 5.80 12.33 18.94
CA ILE A 46 6.25 10.98 19.31
C ILE A 46 6.87 10.29 18.09
N GLY A 47 7.91 9.48 18.32
CA GLY A 47 8.59 8.68 17.30
C GLY A 47 9.77 9.41 16.66
N ASP A 48 10.20 8.94 15.49
CA ASP A 48 11.43 9.39 14.84
C ASP A 48 11.21 10.44 13.74
N SER A 49 9.95 10.83 13.48
CA SER A 49 9.58 11.74 12.38
C SER A 49 10.04 11.26 11.00
N LYS A 50 10.29 9.95 10.81
CA LYS A 50 10.78 9.39 9.56
C LYS A 50 9.67 8.80 8.71
N ILE A 51 9.71 9.10 7.43
CA ILE A 51 8.84 8.57 6.38
C ILE A 51 9.64 7.54 5.61
N ARG A 52 9.16 6.30 5.64
CA ARG A 52 9.80 5.17 4.97
C ARG A 52 8.97 4.80 3.75
N ILE A 53 9.58 4.80 2.58
CA ILE A 53 8.91 4.52 1.32
C ILE A 53 9.63 3.40 0.59
N LEU A 54 8.94 2.28 0.38
CA LEU A 54 9.41 1.24 -0.54
C LEU A 54 8.83 1.54 -1.93
N ARG A 55 9.70 1.89 -2.88
CA ARG A 55 9.36 2.14 -4.27
C ARG A 55 9.59 0.89 -5.10
N ILE A 56 8.57 0.51 -5.87
CA ILE A 56 8.43 -0.82 -6.45
C ILE A 56 8.06 -0.68 -7.91
N ASN A 57 8.86 -1.26 -8.80
CA ASN A 57 8.54 -1.36 -10.22
C ASN A 57 7.57 -2.55 -10.45
N PRO A 58 6.30 -2.32 -10.85
CA PRO A 58 5.34 -3.39 -11.05
C PRO A 58 5.65 -4.29 -12.26
N GLY A 59 6.58 -3.89 -13.14
CA GLY A 59 7.10 -4.76 -14.20
C GLY A 59 8.16 -5.77 -13.73
N ARG A 60 8.62 -5.68 -12.48
CA ARG A 60 9.60 -6.62 -11.88
C ARG A 60 9.06 -7.34 -10.64
N TYR A 61 8.09 -6.73 -9.96
CA TYR A 61 7.49 -7.26 -8.73
C TYR A 61 5.98 -7.37 -8.88
N GLU A 62 5.45 -8.50 -8.42
CA GLU A 62 4.02 -8.76 -8.41
C GLU A 62 3.42 -8.38 -7.05
N LEU A 63 2.30 -7.66 -7.06
CA LEU A 63 1.49 -7.44 -5.86
C LEU A 63 0.57 -8.64 -5.61
N LYS A 64 0.53 -9.11 -4.37
CA LYS A 64 -0.35 -10.20 -3.91
C LYS A 64 -1.18 -9.74 -2.73
N LEU A 65 -2.49 -10.03 -2.78
CA LEU A 65 -3.40 -9.83 -1.64
C LEU A 65 -3.54 -11.11 -0.84
N LEU A 66 -2.92 -11.17 0.34
CA LEU A 66 -3.01 -12.30 1.25
C LEU A 66 -4.07 -12.05 2.31
N ASN A 67 -5.05 -12.95 2.41
CA ASN A 67 -6.19 -12.81 3.31
C ASN A 67 -6.16 -13.88 4.41
N ALA A 68 -6.16 -13.45 5.67
CA ALA A 68 -6.30 -14.37 6.81
C ALA A 68 -7.64 -15.15 6.78
N SER A 69 -8.69 -14.59 6.15
CA SER A 69 -9.99 -15.24 5.96
C SER A 69 -9.94 -16.47 5.03
N VAL A 70 -8.87 -16.63 4.23
CA VAL A 70 -8.67 -17.79 3.35
C VAL A 70 -7.91 -18.91 4.07
N SER A 71 -7.14 -18.58 5.10
CA SER A 71 -6.39 -19.58 5.86
C SER A 71 -7.34 -20.48 6.65
N LYS A 72 -7.20 -21.81 6.49
CA LYS A 72 -7.98 -22.82 7.24
C LYS A 72 -7.92 -22.63 8.77
N LYS A 73 -6.87 -21.99 9.29
CA LYS A 73 -6.69 -21.72 10.73
C LYS A 73 -7.22 -20.35 11.16
N GLY A 74 -7.65 -19.50 10.23
CA GLY A 74 -8.20 -18.16 10.51
C GLY A 74 -7.30 -17.24 11.34
N ARG A 75 -6.01 -17.57 11.49
CA ARG A 75 -5.09 -16.93 12.42
C ARG A 75 -4.57 -15.63 11.83
N SER A 76 -4.66 -14.54 12.60
CA SER A 76 -3.97 -13.30 12.23
C SER A 76 -2.46 -13.51 12.31
N LEU A 77 -1.77 -13.18 11.22
CA LEU A 77 -0.32 -13.18 11.14
C LEU A 77 0.19 -11.74 11.10
N SER A 78 1.38 -11.49 11.64
CA SER A 78 2.09 -10.23 11.42
C SER A 78 2.60 -10.14 9.97
N ALA A 79 2.88 -8.93 9.48
CA ALA A 79 3.50 -8.74 8.16
C ALA A 79 4.79 -9.57 8.00
N LYS A 80 5.62 -9.63 9.05
CA LYS A 80 6.83 -10.46 9.09
C LYS A 80 6.53 -11.96 8.93
N GLN A 81 5.48 -12.46 9.58
CA GLN A 81 5.06 -13.86 9.44
C GLN A 81 4.51 -14.13 8.04
N TRP A 82 3.71 -13.23 7.47
CA TRP A 82 3.26 -13.32 6.09
C TRP A 82 4.43 -13.42 5.12
N CYS A 83 5.42 -12.53 5.24
CA CYS A 83 6.62 -12.57 4.39
C CYS A 83 7.36 -13.90 4.50
N ARG A 84 7.65 -14.37 5.72
CA ARG A 84 8.36 -15.63 5.93
C ARG A 84 7.61 -16.83 5.36
N GLN A 85 6.30 -16.91 5.56
CA GLN A 85 5.50 -18.06 5.13
C GLN A 85 5.27 -18.13 3.62
N ASN A 86 5.33 -16.99 2.91
CA ASN A 86 4.96 -16.90 1.50
C ASN A 86 6.11 -16.39 0.61
N GLY A 87 7.33 -16.32 1.15
CA GLY A 87 8.52 -15.85 0.40
C GLY A 87 8.40 -14.41 -0.10
N LEU A 88 7.72 -13.54 0.66
CA LEU A 88 7.45 -12.16 0.23
C LEU A 88 8.63 -11.25 0.57
N VAL A 89 8.95 -10.34 -0.35
CA VAL A 89 10.03 -9.36 -0.19
C VAL A 89 9.65 -8.27 0.80
N ALA A 90 8.38 -7.83 0.76
CA ALA A 90 7.81 -6.86 1.67
C ALA A 90 6.31 -7.08 1.82
N ALA A 91 5.74 -6.58 2.91
CA ALA A 91 4.31 -6.61 3.17
C ALA A 91 3.86 -5.42 4.02
N VAL A 92 2.69 -4.88 3.70
CA VAL A 92 1.98 -3.86 4.49
C VAL A 92 0.53 -4.29 4.70
N ASN A 93 -0.17 -3.74 5.69
CA ASN A 93 -1.60 -4.03 5.85
C ASN A 93 -2.39 -3.51 4.65
N ALA A 94 -3.36 -4.30 4.18
CA ALA A 94 -4.06 -4.03 2.92
C ALA A 94 -5.22 -3.03 3.04
N SER A 95 -5.86 -2.96 4.20
CA SER A 95 -6.98 -2.05 4.48
C SER A 95 -7.19 -1.92 5.98
N MET A 96 -8.14 -1.07 6.37
CA MET A 96 -8.76 -1.15 7.68
C MET A 96 -9.66 -2.40 7.78
N PHE A 97 -9.92 -2.86 9.00
CA PHE A 97 -10.74 -4.04 9.29
C PHE A 97 -12.00 -3.68 10.07
N GLN A 98 -13.01 -4.53 9.98
CA GLN A 98 -14.20 -4.52 10.84
C GLN A 98 -13.83 -5.03 12.25
N ALA A 99 -14.80 -5.05 13.16
CA ALA A 99 -14.60 -5.49 14.55
C ALA A 99 -14.14 -6.97 14.67
N ASP A 100 -14.25 -7.75 13.60
CA ASP A 100 -13.72 -9.12 13.52
C ASP A 100 -12.21 -9.20 13.21
N TYR A 101 -11.56 -8.06 12.97
CA TYR A 101 -10.15 -7.90 12.61
C TYR A 101 -9.71 -8.69 11.36
N LYS A 102 -10.66 -9.11 10.53
CA LYS A 102 -10.44 -10.00 9.37
C LYS A 102 -11.12 -9.50 8.10
N THR A 103 -12.29 -8.90 8.22
CA THR A 103 -13.07 -8.40 7.09
C THR A 103 -12.70 -6.95 6.82
N SER A 104 -12.41 -6.61 5.57
CA SER A 104 -12.15 -5.22 5.17
C SER A 104 -13.38 -4.35 5.44
N VAL A 105 -13.19 -3.06 5.67
CA VAL A 105 -14.32 -2.13 5.86
C VAL A 105 -15.12 -1.89 4.57
N SER A 106 -14.52 -2.08 3.40
CA SER A 106 -15.06 -1.78 2.07
C SER A 106 -14.70 -2.89 1.07
N LEU A 107 -14.95 -2.67 -0.23
CA LEU A 107 -14.77 -3.71 -1.24
C LEU A 107 -13.35 -4.26 -1.20
N MET A 108 -13.23 -5.57 -1.01
CA MET A 108 -11.97 -6.28 -1.10
C MET A 108 -12.18 -7.66 -1.69
N ARG A 109 -11.54 -7.93 -2.82
CA ARG A 109 -11.59 -9.23 -3.50
C ARG A 109 -10.32 -9.53 -4.29
N THR A 110 -10.13 -10.80 -4.55
CA THR A 110 -9.23 -11.39 -5.55
C THR A 110 -10.08 -12.11 -6.61
N ARG A 111 -9.45 -12.80 -7.57
CA ARG A 111 -10.16 -13.66 -8.54
C ARG A 111 -10.93 -14.80 -7.88
N THR A 112 -10.34 -15.39 -6.83
CA THR A 112 -10.82 -16.65 -6.25
C THR A 112 -11.46 -16.47 -4.87
N HIS A 113 -11.33 -15.28 -4.26
CA HIS A 113 -11.85 -15.01 -2.93
C HIS A 113 -12.39 -13.59 -2.81
N VAL A 114 -13.59 -13.44 -2.25
CA VAL A 114 -14.16 -12.15 -1.87
C VAL A 114 -14.07 -12.04 -0.35
N ASN A 115 -13.27 -11.09 0.15
CA ASN A 115 -13.20 -10.81 1.58
C ASN A 115 -14.38 -9.95 2.04
N ASN A 116 -14.71 -8.90 1.27
CA ASN A 116 -15.91 -8.11 1.49
C ASN A 116 -16.46 -7.59 0.15
N PRO A 117 -17.71 -7.92 -0.24
CA PRO A 117 -18.31 -7.42 -1.48
C PRO A 117 -18.80 -5.96 -1.37
N ARG A 118 -18.86 -5.38 -0.17
CA ARG A 118 -19.51 -4.10 0.09
C ARG A 118 -18.75 -2.93 -0.52
N PHE A 119 -19.28 -2.39 -1.61
CA PHE A 119 -18.79 -1.15 -2.20
C PHE A 119 -19.26 0.09 -1.42
N ARG A 120 -18.33 0.88 -0.87
CA ARG A 120 -18.66 2.09 -0.10
C ARG A 120 -18.62 3.34 -0.98
N LYS A 121 -19.72 4.08 -1.05
CA LYS A 121 -19.80 5.32 -1.85
C LYS A 121 -18.78 6.39 -1.43
N LYS A 122 -18.47 6.49 -0.13
CA LYS A 122 -17.52 7.49 0.43
C LYS A 122 -16.04 7.16 0.20
N ASP A 123 -15.71 5.90 -0.05
CA ASP A 123 -14.33 5.47 -0.27
C ASP A 123 -14.03 5.61 -1.76
N MET A 124 -13.27 6.64 -2.11
CA MET A 124 -13.16 7.13 -3.49
C MET A 124 -12.04 6.48 -4.31
N THR A 125 -11.16 5.70 -3.67
CA THR A 125 -10.01 5.08 -4.33
C THR A 125 -10.05 3.56 -4.25
N ILE A 126 -9.61 2.90 -5.32
CA ILE A 126 -9.44 1.45 -5.38
C ILE A 126 -8.03 1.16 -5.89
N LEU A 127 -7.25 0.41 -5.11
CA LEU A 127 -6.06 -0.24 -5.63
C LEU A 127 -6.48 -1.47 -6.43
N ALA A 128 -6.11 -1.51 -7.70
CA ALA A 128 -6.39 -2.59 -8.62
C ALA A 128 -5.08 -3.17 -9.16
N PHE A 129 -5.00 -4.49 -9.18
CA PHE A 129 -3.87 -5.23 -9.75
C PHE A 129 -4.37 -6.62 -10.15
N ASP A 130 -3.46 -7.49 -10.59
CA ASP A 130 -3.82 -8.79 -11.14
C ASP A 130 -4.65 -8.62 -12.43
N ARG A 131 -4.08 -7.87 -13.39
CA ARG A 131 -4.73 -7.48 -14.66
C ARG A 131 -5.22 -8.71 -15.44
N LEU A 132 -6.39 -8.58 -16.05
CA LEU A 132 -7.06 -9.64 -16.83
C LEU A 132 -6.70 -9.60 -18.33
N GLY A 133 -5.95 -8.60 -18.75
CA GLY A 133 -5.44 -8.46 -20.12
C GLY A 133 -4.30 -7.46 -20.16
N THR A 134 -3.49 -7.52 -21.21
CA THR A 134 -2.27 -6.71 -21.35
C THR A 134 -2.52 -5.26 -21.75
N GLY A 135 -3.74 -4.93 -22.19
CA GLY A 135 -4.15 -3.57 -22.57
C GLY A 135 -4.39 -2.60 -21.40
N VAL A 136 -4.03 -2.98 -20.17
CA VAL A 136 -4.09 -2.12 -18.99
C VAL A 136 -2.80 -2.25 -18.16
N PRO A 137 -2.47 -1.25 -17.32
CA PRO A 137 -1.31 -1.31 -16.43
C PRO A 137 -1.32 -2.54 -15.49
N GLU A 138 -0.14 -2.97 -15.03
CA GLU A 138 -0.01 -4.07 -14.05
C GLU A 138 -0.68 -3.75 -12.72
N VAL A 139 -0.53 -2.49 -12.27
CA VAL A 139 -1.13 -1.95 -11.05
C VAL A 139 -1.71 -0.59 -11.36
N LYS A 140 -2.87 -0.27 -10.77
CA LYS A 140 -3.53 1.01 -10.94
C LYS A 140 -4.23 1.44 -9.65
N ILE A 141 -4.06 2.70 -9.28
CA ILE A 141 -4.97 3.37 -8.34
C ILE A 141 -6.09 4.00 -9.16
N ILE A 142 -7.31 3.48 -9.00
CA ILE A 142 -8.51 4.00 -9.63
C ILE A 142 -9.12 5.06 -8.70
N ASP A 143 -9.20 6.31 -9.14
CA ASP A 143 -9.94 7.36 -8.44
C ASP A 143 -11.31 7.57 -9.08
N ARG A 144 -12.37 7.26 -8.33
CA ARG A 144 -13.76 7.33 -8.77
C ARG A 144 -14.25 8.74 -9.09
N GLN A 145 -13.50 9.78 -8.74
CA GLN A 145 -13.79 11.15 -9.17
C GLN A 145 -13.45 11.35 -10.66
N CYS A 146 -12.40 10.69 -11.15
CA CYS A 146 -11.91 10.86 -12.52
C CYS A 146 -12.19 9.66 -13.42
N GLU A 147 -12.54 8.50 -12.84
CA GLU A 147 -12.59 7.24 -13.57
C GLU A 147 -13.85 6.44 -13.26
N ASP A 148 -14.41 5.79 -14.28
CA ASP A 148 -15.59 4.94 -14.11
C ASP A 148 -15.19 3.54 -13.63
N PHE A 149 -15.45 3.29 -12.34
CA PHE A 149 -15.22 1.98 -11.74
C PHE A 149 -16.05 0.85 -12.37
N LYS A 150 -17.20 1.15 -12.99
CA LYS A 150 -18.00 0.12 -13.67
C LYS A 150 -17.24 -0.51 -14.85
N ILE A 151 -16.37 0.25 -15.50
CA ILE A 151 -15.48 -0.22 -16.55
C ILE A 151 -14.28 -0.95 -15.94
N TRP A 152 -13.59 -0.28 -15.01
CA TRP A 152 -12.33 -0.78 -14.48
C TRP A 152 -12.44 -2.06 -13.65
N LYS A 153 -13.57 -2.31 -12.99
CA LYS A 153 -13.76 -3.51 -12.15
C LYS A 153 -13.64 -4.83 -12.94
N TYR A 154 -13.83 -4.80 -14.27
CA TYR A 154 -13.70 -5.96 -15.15
C TYR A 154 -12.32 -6.10 -15.79
N LYS A 155 -11.38 -5.18 -15.52
CA LYS A 155 -10.01 -5.23 -16.06
C LYS A 155 -9.01 -5.86 -15.09
N TYR A 156 -9.40 -6.04 -13.83
CA TYR A 156 -8.53 -6.52 -12.76
C TYR A 156 -9.21 -7.62 -11.94
N GLY A 157 -8.41 -8.63 -11.58
CA GLY A 157 -8.80 -9.74 -10.72
C GLY A 157 -8.82 -9.37 -9.25
N THR A 158 -7.94 -8.46 -8.82
CA THR A 158 -7.82 -8.04 -7.43
C THR A 158 -8.15 -6.56 -7.27
N LEU A 159 -9.06 -6.27 -6.35
CA LEU A 159 -9.57 -4.93 -6.06
C LEU A 159 -9.61 -4.70 -4.55
N VAL A 160 -8.99 -3.62 -4.09
CA VAL A 160 -8.98 -3.17 -2.70
C VAL A 160 -9.42 -1.72 -2.62
N GLN A 161 -10.65 -1.48 -2.16
CA GLN A 161 -11.18 -0.14 -1.95
C GLN A 161 -10.60 0.45 -0.65
N SER A 162 -10.32 1.75 -0.66
CA SER A 162 -9.69 2.44 0.47
C SER A 162 -10.09 3.90 0.56
N ILE A 163 -9.86 4.50 1.72
CA ILE A 163 -10.11 5.93 1.94
C ILE A 163 -9.05 6.71 1.19
N ARG A 164 -9.50 7.68 0.38
CA ARG A 164 -8.65 8.50 -0.45
C ARG A 164 -7.90 9.54 0.37
N MET A 165 -6.59 9.68 0.15
CA MET A 165 -5.77 10.75 0.72
C MET A 165 -5.62 11.93 -0.25
N ILE A 166 -5.20 11.66 -1.48
CA ILE A 166 -4.99 12.66 -2.53
C ILE A 166 -5.94 12.35 -3.69
N SER A 167 -6.59 13.37 -4.26
CA SER A 167 -7.43 13.21 -5.46
C SER A 167 -6.62 13.02 -6.73
N CYS A 168 -7.25 12.50 -7.79
CA CYS A 168 -6.70 12.46 -9.14
C CYS A 168 -6.20 13.83 -9.68
N LYS A 169 -6.55 14.94 -9.03
CA LYS A 169 -6.06 16.30 -9.35
C LYS A 169 -4.89 16.76 -8.45
N GLY A 170 -4.27 15.85 -7.68
CA GLY A 170 -3.18 16.16 -6.75
C GLY A 170 -3.60 16.96 -5.51
N LYS A 171 -4.90 17.12 -5.26
CA LYS A 171 -5.42 17.88 -4.11
C LYS A 171 -5.53 17.01 -2.86
N ASN A 172 -5.10 17.55 -1.71
CA ASN A 172 -5.42 17.04 -0.39
C ASN A 172 -6.94 17.13 -0.19
N VAL A 173 -7.59 16.02 0.17
CA VAL A 173 -9.06 15.96 0.38
C VAL A 173 -9.45 15.85 1.85
N TRP A 174 -8.48 15.89 2.75
CA TRP A 174 -8.71 15.88 4.19
C TRP A 174 -8.70 17.31 4.73
N ARG A 175 -9.55 17.59 5.71
CA ARG A 175 -9.49 18.85 6.47
C ARG A 175 -8.58 18.64 7.68
N GLN A 176 -8.00 19.74 8.17
CA GLN A 176 -7.20 19.68 9.38
C GLN A 176 -8.05 19.22 10.57
N GLN A 177 -7.47 18.37 11.40
CA GLN A 177 -8.13 17.79 12.57
C GLN A 177 -7.10 17.42 13.67
N PRO A 178 -7.51 17.36 14.94
CA PRO A 178 -6.58 17.08 16.04
C PRO A 178 -6.16 15.60 16.12
N LYS A 179 -6.92 14.68 15.51
CA LYS A 179 -6.61 13.25 15.56
C LYS A 179 -5.38 12.92 14.72
N LYS A 180 -4.46 12.15 15.30
CA LYS A 180 -3.20 11.73 14.70
C LYS A 180 -3.06 10.22 14.72
N TRP A 181 -2.40 9.64 13.72
CA TRP A 181 -2.18 8.20 13.59
C TRP A 181 -0.83 7.88 12.97
N SER A 182 -0.25 6.74 13.34
CA SER A 182 0.72 6.07 12.46
C SER A 182 -0.01 5.61 11.20
N THR A 183 0.66 5.72 10.06
CA THR A 183 0.00 5.53 8.77
C THR A 183 0.78 4.59 7.88
N VAL A 184 0.04 3.65 7.28
CA VAL A 184 0.43 2.96 6.07
C VAL A 184 -0.43 3.50 4.93
N ALA A 185 0.22 3.89 3.83
CA ALA A 185 -0.45 4.32 2.62
C ALA A 185 0.16 3.62 1.40
N ILE A 186 -0.65 3.52 0.34
CA ILE A 186 -0.20 3.09 -0.97
C ILE A 186 -0.37 4.27 -1.93
N GLY A 187 0.69 4.57 -2.66
CA GLY A 187 0.71 5.59 -3.70
C GLY A 187 1.28 5.04 -5.00
N MET A 188 1.27 5.88 -6.03
CA MET A 188 2.01 5.66 -7.27
C MET A 188 2.76 6.95 -7.59
N ASP A 189 4.00 6.84 -8.07
CA ASP A 189 4.73 7.99 -8.60
C ASP A 189 4.41 8.27 -10.07
N LYS A 190 5.01 9.32 -10.64
CA LYS A 190 4.79 9.72 -12.05
C LYS A 190 5.31 8.71 -13.08
N ALA A 191 6.11 7.73 -12.65
CA ALA A 191 6.66 6.67 -13.48
C ALA A 191 5.93 5.34 -13.27
N ASP A 192 4.69 5.38 -12.74
CA ASP A 192 3.84 4.22 -12.46
C ASP A 192 4.47 3.20 -11.50
N ARG A 193 5.45 3.60 -10.69
CA ARG A 193 6.01 2.75 -9.64
C ARG A 193 5.13 2.83 -8.40
N VAL A 194 4.86 1.67 -7.79
CA VAL A 194 4.08 1.57 -6.57
C VAL A 194 4.91 2.02 -5.38
N LEU A 195 4.28 2.77 -4.47
CA LEU A 195 4.89 3.24 -3.24
C LEU A 195 4.18 2.59 -2.05
N PHE A 196 4.90 1.80 -1.26
CA PHE A 196 4.44 1.46 0.09
C PHE A 196 5.03 2.46 1.07
N ILE A 197 4.18 3.26 1.67
CA ILE A 197 4.55 4.36 2.56
C ILE A 197 4.22 3.92 3.98
N HIS A 198 5.20 4.00 4.87
CA HIS A 198 5.05 3.74 6.29
C HIS A 198 5.60 4.89 7.12
N VAL A 199 4.75 5.46 7.97
CA VAL A 199 5.08 6.53 8.91
C VAL A 199 4.70 6.06 10.30
N GLY A 200 5.72 5.79 11.12
CA GLY A 200 5.54 5.30 12.50
C GLY A 200 5.11 6.42 13.45
N SER A 201 5.63 7.63 13.24
CA SER A 201 5.23 8.83 13.97
C SER A 201 3.79 9.24 13.66
N PRO A 202 3.01 9.66 14.67
CA PRO A 202 1.61 10.02 14.47
C PRO A 202 1.47 11.44 13.91
N TYR A 203 0.79 11.56 12.77
CA TYR A 203 0.41 12.82 12.15
C TYR A 203 -1.09 12.88 11.91
N SER A 204 -1.66 14.08 11.80
CA SER A 204 -2.98 14.21 11.20
C SER A 204 -2.89 13.77 9.74
N THR A 205 -3.96 13.15 9.20
CA THR A 205 -3.94 12.73 7.80
C THR A 205 -3.71 13.90 6.85
N HIS A 206 -4.25 15.09 7.19
CA HIS A 206 -4.07 16.30 6.40
C HIS A 206 -2.59 16.72 6.36
N ASP A 207 -1.91 16.77 7.50
CA ASP A 207 -0.50 17.17 7.57
C ASP A 207 0.39 16.15 6.88
N LEU A 208 0.16 14.85 7.12
CA LEU A 208 0.89 13.79 6.44
C LEU A 208 0.78 13.90 4.92
N ILE A 209 -0.40 14.21 4.38
CA ILE A 209 -0.55 14.40 2.94
C ILE A 209 0.31 15.55 2.42
N ASN A 210 0.37 16.67 3.14
CA ASN A 210 1.16 17.83 2.73
C ASN A 210 2.66 17.49 2.78
N ILE A 211 3.10 16.84 3.87
CA ILE A 211 4.47 16.34 4.01
C ILE A 211 4.85 15.40 2.84
N LEU A 212 4.00 14.43 2.51
CA LEU A 212 4.25 13.48 1.42
C LEU A 212 4.37 14.17 0.04
N LYS A 213 3.67 15.29 -0.16
CA LYS A 213 3.72 16.05 -1.41
C LYS A 213 5.00 16.87 -1.57
N GLU A 214 5.73 17.11 -0.49
CA GLU A 214 7.00 17.84 -0.47
C GLU A 214 8.21 16.91 -0.63
N LEU A 215 8.01 15.59 -0.57
CA LEU A 215 9.07 14.62 -0.77
C LEU A 215 9.54 14.57 -2.25
N PRO A 216 10.83 14.22 -2.48
CA PRO A 216 11.42 14.16 -3.82
C PRO A 216 10.92 13.00 -4.69
#